data_AF-A0A5E8VFG8-F1
#
_entry.id   AF-A0A5E8VFG8-F1
#
_cell.length_a   1.000
_cell.length_b   1.000
_cell.length_c   1.000
_cell.angle_alpha   90.00
_cell.angle_beta   90.00
_cell.angle_gamma   90.00
#
_symmetry.space_group_name_H-M   'P 1'
#
loop_
_entity.id
_entity.type
_entity.pdbx_description
1 polymer ?
#
loop_
_entity_poly.entity_id
_entity_poly.type
_entity_poly.pdbx_seq_one_letter_code
_entity_poly.pdbx_strand_id
1 'polypeptide(L)'
;MSFGKLGAMGRGMGHLGSLGSVGYRFVNPEAAAIAAAFSPAPTNARKALIDNLVGGLKSAGIWSALDLFYVTAAAASQNGRVNWKNPGTFDLIEVSSPTFAADQGYTGNGSSSYLRTQYTPSTNGVNFTLNSASAWAWSRTNLASAGADLGNATAPRAFLTGRNGSDQLQGDMNNAAASSISTANTNSIGFYGVQRRGSADRRLFLNGAQVGTASGVVSTSVPSVEQWVCAANATSFGTRQISVAAWGASLSGLESSFYNAVLTYMQAIGAS
;
A
#
# COMPACT_ATOMS: atom_id res chain seq x y z
N MET A 1 -82.34 30.25 10.10
CA MET A 1 -81.69 28.92 10.21
C MET A 1 -80.20 29.11 9.98
N SER A 2 -79.42 28.40 10.78
CA SER A 2 -78.01 28.64 11.09
C SER A 2 -77.03 28.36 9.95
N PHE A 3 -75.88 29.04 10.01
CA PHE A 3 -74.72 28.99 9.12
C PHE A 3 -74.04 27.60 9.05
N GLY A 4 -73.59 27.21 7.85
CA GLY A 4 -72.70 26.07 7.59
C GLY A 4 -71.38 26.51 6.95
N LYS A 5 -70.27 26.00 7.49
CA LYS A 5 -68.87 26.45 7.35
C LYS A 5 -68.12 25.90 6.12
N LEU A 6 -67.08 26.67 5.75
CA LEU A 6 -65.73 26.33 5.23
C LEU A 6 -65.51 25.07 4.38
N GLY A 7 -64.84 25.28 3.23
CA GLY A 7 -64.04 24.28 2.53
C GLY A 7 -62.99 24.93 1.63
N ALA A 8 -61.83 25.29 2.19
CA ALA A 8 -60.65 25.68 1.42
C ALA A 8 -59.91 24.41 0.96
N MET A 9 -59.75 24.23 -0.35
CA MET A 9 -58.84 23.22 -0.92
C MET A 9 -57.62 23.93 -1.51
N GLY A 10 -56.56 24.03 -0.71
CA GLY A 10 -55.22 24.31 -1.18
C GLY A 10 -54.74 23.14 -2.05
N ARG A 11 -54.45 23.41 -3.31
CA ARG A 11 -53.76 22.46 -4.19
C ARG A 11 -52.31 22.36 -3.75
N GLY A 12 -51.96 21.23 -3.16
CA GLY A 12 -50.59 20.87 -2.83
C GLY A 12 -49.72 20.90 -4.08
N MET A 13 -48.89 21.93 -4.17
CA MET A 13 -47.77 21.99 -5.09
C MET A 13 -46.71 21.06 -4.49
N GLY A 14 -46.71 19.81 -4.93
CA GLY A 14 -45.73 18.81 -4.56
C GLY A 14 -44.34 19.37 -4.85
N HIS A 15 -43.63 19.69 -3.78
CA HIS A 15 -42.22 20.01 -3.81
C HIS A 15 -41.53 18.78 -4.41
N LEU A 16 -41.13 18.86 -5.69
CA LEU A 16 -40.14 17.96 -6.26
C LEU A 16 -38.90 18.12 -5.37
N GLY A 17 -38.77 17.21 -4.41
CA GLY A 17 -37.58 17.07 -3.61
C GLY A 17 -36.42 16.98 -4.58
N SER A 18 -35.54 17.97 -4.49
CA SER A 18 -34.20 17.93 -5.04
C SER A 18 -33.65 16.52 -4.94
N LEU A 19 -33.37 15.87 -6.08
CA LEU A 19 -32.53 14.67 -6.13
C LEU A 19 -31.13 15.11 -5.71
N GLY A 20 -30.94 15.33 -4.41
CA GLY A 20 -29.64 15.51 -3.81
C GLY A 20 -28.80 14.31 -4.22
N SER A 21 -27.63 14.57 -4.79
CA SER A 21 -26.64 13.56 -5.17
C SER A 21 -26.64 12.43 -4.15
N VAL A 22 -27.17 11.26 -4.52
CA VAL A 22 -27.10 10.07 -3.66
C VAL A 22 -25.61 9.80 -3.47
N GLY A 23 -25.13 9.94 -2.23
CA GLY A 23 -23.72 9.67 -1.91
C GLY A 23 -23.33 8.26 -2.35
N TYR A 24 -22.06 8.07 -2.70
CA TYR A 24 -21.57 6.73 -3.04
C TYR A 24 -21.88 5.72 -1.92
N ARG A 25 -22.49 4.59 -2.27
CA ARG A 25 -22.80 3.49 -1.35
C ARG A 25 -21.75 2.40 -1.49
N PHE A 26 -20.99 2.18 -0.42
CA PHE A 26 -19.98 1.14 -0.37
C PHE A 26 -20.58 -0.27 -0.31
N VAL A 27 -19.93 -1.20 -1.00
CA VAL A 27 -20.12 -2.65 -0.88
C VAL A 27 -19.22 -3.19 0.23
N ASN A 28 -17.97 -2.70 0.33
CA ASN A 28 -17.03 -3.13 1.36
C ASN A 28 -17.00 -2.15 2.54
N PRO A 29 -17.25 -2.61 3.78
CA PRO A 29 -17.20 -1.74 4.95
C PRO A 29 -15.78 -1.19 5.20
N GLU A 30 -14.73 -1.92 4.86
CA GLU A 30 -13.35 -1.45 4.98
C GLU A 30 -13.06 -0.28 4.03
N ALA A 31 -13.63 -0.29 2.82
CA ALA A 31 -13.53 0.85 1.90
C ALA A 31 -14.25 2.09 2.44
N ALA A 32 -15.40 1.91 3.10
CA ALA A 32 -16.09 2.99 3.77
C ALA A 32 -15.26 3.59 4.92
N ALA A 33 -14.60 2.73 5.72
CA ALA A 33 -13.71 3.17 6.80
C ALA A 33 -12.49 3.96 6.28
N ILE A 34 -11.87 3.51 5.19
CA ILE A 34 -10.78 4.23 4.52
C ILE A 34 -11.25 5.62 4.08
N ALA A 35 -12.38 5.70 3.37
CA ALA A 35 -12.90 6.96 2.87
C ALA A 35 -13.32 7.93 4.00
N ALA A 36 -13.76 7.40 5.15
CA ALA A 36 -14.10 8.21 6.32
C ALA A 36 -12.85 8.77 7.03
N ALA A 37 -11.71 8.08 6.95
CA ALA A 37 -10.44 8.54 7.52
C ALA A 37 -9.74 9.63 6.67
N PHE A 38 -10.19 9.85 5.43
CA PHE A 38 -9.57 10.80 4.52
C PHE A 38 -9.98 12.25 4.82
N SER A 39 -8.99 13.13 4.79
CA SER A 39 -9.13 14.58 4.84
C SER A 39 -8.21 15.23 3.79
N PRO A 40 -8.76 15.89 2.76
CA PRO A 40 -10.17 16.02 2.44
C PRO A 40 -10.82 14.69 2.03
N ALA A 41 -12.14 14.60 2.21
CA ALA A 41 -12.92 13.43 1.83
C ALA A 41 -12.84 13.14 0.31
N PRO A 42 -12.78 11.87 -0.11
CA PRO A 42 -12.68 11.50 -1.51
C PRO A 42 -13.98 11.78 -2.28
N THR A 43 -13.85 12.06 -3.57
CA THR A 43 -15.00 12.16 -4.50
C THR A 43 -15.71 10.81 -4.63
N ASN A 44 -16.97 10.80 -5.07
CA ASN A 44 -17.71 9.55 -5.31
C ASN A 44 -16.99 8.62 -6.31
N ALA A 45 -16.35 9.19 -7.34
CA ALA A 45 -15.54 8.42 -8.27
C ALA A 45 -14.34 7.74 -7.56
N ARG A 46 -13.62 8.49 -6.71
CA ARG A 46 -12.51 7.91 -5.93
C ARG A 46 -12.98 6.86 -4.93
N LYS A 47 -14.13 7.05 -4.30
CA LYS A 47 -14.76 6.06 -3.41
C LYS A 47 -15.03 4.74 -4.13
N ALA A 48 -15.55 4.80 -5.36
CA ALA A 48 -15.76 3.61 -6.19
C ALA A 48 -14.47 2.86 -6.50
N LEU A 49 -13.38 3.58 -6.80
CA LEU A 49 -12.08 2.96 -7.06
C LEU A 49 -11.50 2.30 -5.81
N ILE A 50 -11.62 2.95 -4.64
CA ILE A 50 -11.20 2.38 -3.35
C ILE A 50 -12.00 1.10 -3.06
N ASP A 51 -13.32 1.14 -3.23
CA ASP A 51 -14.21 0.00 -2.97
C ASP A 51 -13.92 -1.19 -3.90
N ASN A 52 -13.68 -0.92 -5.19
CA ASN A 52 -13.29 -1.94 -6.15
C ASN A 52 -11.94 -2.57 -5.82
N LEU A 53 -10.94 -1.77 -5.42
CA LEU A 53 -9.63 -2.30 -5.04
C LEU A 53 -9.75 -3.19 -3.79
N VAL A 54 -10.42 -2.71 -2.74
CA VAL A 54 -10.64 -3.48 -1.51
C VAL A 54 -11.40 -4.77 -1.80
N GLY A 55 -12.49 -4.70 -2.58
CA GLY A 55 -13.27 -5.86 -2.99
C GLY A 55 -12.45 -6.88 -3.78
N GLY A 56 -11.62 -6.44 -4.72
CA GLY A 56 -10.73 -7.30 -5.50
C GLY A 56 -9.66 -7.98 -4.66
N LEU A 57 -9.06 -7.27 -3.70
CA LEU A 57 -8.10 -7.86 -2.77
C LEU A 57 -8.77 -8.87 -1.82
N LYS A 58 -10.02 -8.61 -1.39
CA LYS A 58 -10.79 -9.53 -0.55
C LYS A 58 -11.19 -10.80 -1.30
N SER A 59 -11.69 -10.68 -2.53
CA SER A 59 -12.09 -11.84 -3.34
C SER A 59 -10.91 -12.76 -3.67
N ALA A 60 -9.71 -12.20 -3.86
CA ALA A 60 -8.49 -12.94 -4.08
C ALA A 60 -7.85 -13.51 -2.79
N GLY A 61 -8.40 -13.23 -1.60
CA GLY A 61 -7.82 -13.64 -0.31
C GLY A 61 -6.56 -12.87 0.11
N ILE A 62 -6.17 -11.84 -0.64
CA ILE A 62 -4.98 -11.01 -0.37
C ILE A 62 -5.23 -10.11 0.83
N TRP A 63 -6.43 -9.53 0.94
CA TRP A 63 -6.75 -8.59 2.02
C TRP A 63 -6.54 -9.20 3.42
N SER A 64 -6.89 -10.47 3.59
CA SER A 64 -6.68 -11.20 4.86
C SER A 64 -5.22 -11.53 5.14
N ALA A 65 -4.37 -11.62 4.11
CA ALA A 65 -2.96 -11.93 4.25
C ALA A 65 -2.08 -10.69 4.54
N LEU A 66 -2.60 -9.48 4.32
CA LEU A 66 -1.88 -8.23 4.56
C LEU A 66 -2.06 -7.75 6.01
N ASP A 67 -0.95 -7.29 6.61
CA ASP A 67 -0.94 -6.57 7.88
C ASP A 67 -1.00 -5.05 7.66
N LEU A 68 -0.30 -4.56 6.63
CA LEU A 68 -0.28 -3.16 6.23
C LEU A 68 -0.58 -3.03 4.74
N PHE A 69 -1.35 -2.00 4.38
CA PHE A 69 -1.55 -1.62 2.99
C PHE A 69 -1.67 -0.10 2.87
N TYR A 70 -0.74 0.52 2.16
CA TYR A 70 -0.74 1.95 1.90
C TYR A 70 -0.85 2.19 0.40
N VAL A 71 -1.80 3.01 0.00
CA VAL A 71 -1.87 3.57 -1.36
C VAL A 71 -1.53 5.04 -1.24
N THR A 72 -0.24 5.33 -1.30
CA THR A 72 0.31 6.68 -1.12
C THR A 72 -0.03 7.60 -2.28
N ALA A 73 -0.33 7.07 -3.47
CA ALA A 73 -0.88 7.80 -4.62
C ALA A 73 -2.33 8.25 -4.38
N ALA A 74 -2.50 9.16 -3.42
CA ALA A 74 -3.78 9.76 -3.06
C ALA A 74 -3.88 11.20 -3.55
N ALA A 75 -5.09 11.78 -3.55
CA ALA A 75 -5.32 13.17 -3.97
C ALA A 75 -4.73 14.23 -3.01
N ALA A 76 -4.41 13.84 -1.77
CA ALA A 76 -3.84 14.71 -0.75
C ALA A 76 -2.82 13.94 0.10
N SER A 77 -1.83 14.66 0.64
CA SER A 77 -0.72 14.05 1.39
C SER A 77 -1.23 13.25 2.59
N GLN A 78 -2.12 13.83 3.39
CA GLN A 78 -2.72 13.19 4.56
C GLN A 78 -3.43 11.87 4.20
N ASN A 79 -4.16 11.83 3.08
CA ASN A 79 -4.83 10.62 2.60
C ASN A 79 -3.84 9.53 2.19
N GLY A 80 -2.70 9.92 1.59
CA GLY A 80 -1.64 9.00 1.20
C GLY A 80 -0.91 8.37 2.39
N ARG A 81 -1.14 8.84 3.62
CA ARG A 81 -0.53 8.30 4.84
C ARG A 81 -1.43 7.29 5.57
N VAL A 82 -2.70 7.18 5.20
CA VAL A 82 -3.64 6.27 5.86
C VAL A 82 -3.27 4.83 5.58
N ASN A 83 -3.20 4.00 6.63
CA ASN A 83 -3.13 2.56 6.50
C ASN A 83 -4.51 2.01 6.12
N TRP A 84 -4.68 1.55 4.89
CA TRP A 84 -5.97 1.08 4.41
C TRP A 84 -6.43 -0.19 5.13
N LYS A 85 -5.51 -0.99 5.65
CA LYS A 85 -5.85 -2.19 6.42
C LYS A 85 -6.57 -1.87 7.73
N ASN A 86 -6.18 -0.78 8.38
CA ASN A 86 -6.75 -0.34 9.65
C ASN A 86 -6.48 1.16 9.85
N PRO A 87 -7.33 2.05 9.28
CA PRO A 87 -7.10 3.50 9.36
C PRO A 87 -6.93 4.00 10.79
N GLY A 88 -5.97 4.89 11.02
CA GLY A 88 -5.61 5.39 12.35
C GLY A 88 -4.64 4.48 13.12
N THR A 89 -4.38 3.27 12.65
CA THR A 89 -3.39 2.34 13.24
C THR A 89 -2.24 2.13 12.26
N PHE A 90 -1.03 2.47 12.68
CA PHE A 90 0.16 2.48 11.81
C PHE A 90 0.02 3.39 10.59
N ASP A 91 -0.74 4.48 10.70
CA ASP A 91 -0.72 5.54 9.68
C ASP A 91 0.70 6.12 9.56
N LEU A 92 1.09 6.49 8.35
CA LEU A 92 2.45 6.92 8.05
C LEU A 92 2.77 8.28 8.68
N ILE A 93 3.94 8.38 9.30
CA ILE A 93 4.47 9.63 9.85
C ILE A 93 5.59 10.11 8.93
N GLU A 94 5.50 11.36 8.48
CA GLU A 94 6.54 12.02 7.71
C GLU A 94 7.75 12.35 8.60
N VAL A 95 8.95 12.05 8.11
CA VAL A 95 10.21 12.45 8.73
C VAL A 95 10.99 13.30 7.74
N SER A 96 11.46 14.46 8.18
CA SER A 96 12.25 15.42 7.39
C SER A 96 11.63 15.80 6.03
N SER A 97 10.31 15.90 5.97
CA SER A 97 9.55 16.42 4.81
C SER A 97 9.80 15.68 3.48
N PRO A 98 9.40 14.39 3.35
CA PRO A 98 9.40 13.73 2.05
C PRO A 98 8.49 14.48 1.06
N THR A 99 8.86 14.50 -0.22
CA THR A 99 8.09 15.23 -1.23
C THR A 99 6.85 14.42 -1.61
N PHE A 100 5.67 15.04 -1.51
CA PHE A 100 4.42 14.46 -1.96
C PHE A 100 3.98 15.04 -3.31
N ALA A 101 3.49 14.19 -4.21
CA ALA A 101 2.77 14.61 -5.40
C ALA A 101 1.41 13.90 -5.48
N ALA A 102 0.35 14.69 -5.71
CA ALA A 102 -1.03 14.21 -5.74
C ALA A 102 -1.24 13.15 -6.83
N ASP A 103 -1.90 12.05 -6.48
CA ASP A 103 -2.07 10.86 -7.30
C ASP A 103 -0.74 10.24 -7.76
N GLN A 104 0.33 10.48 -6.99
CA GLN A 104 1.65 9.92 -7.27
C GLN A 104 2.34 9.29 -6.06
N GLY A 105 2.18 9.89 -4.90
CA GLY A 105 2.74 9.39 -3.65
C GLY A 105 3.96 10.19 -3.22
N TYR A 106 4.84 9.52 -2.48
CA TYR A 106 5.92 10.17 -1.75
C TYR A 106 7.29 9.82 -2.31
N THR A 107 8.20 10.79 -2.24
CA THR A 107 9.59 10.65 -2.67
C THR A 107 10.50 11.03 -1.50
N GLY A 108 11.37 10.12 -1.09
CA GLY A 108 12.46 10.43 -0.18
C GLY A 108 13.54 11.28 -0.84
N ASN A 109 14.45 11.84 -0.05
CA ASN A 109 15.54 12.70 -0.55
C ASN A 109 16.88 11.96 -0.65
N GLY A 110 16.90 10.63 -0.44
CA GLY A 110 18.13 9.85 -0.46
C GLY A 110 19.04 10.01 0.76
N SER A 111 18.62 10.68 1.83
CA SER A 111 19.46 10.90 3.03
C SER A 111 18.72 10.93 4.37
N SER A 112 17.58 11.60 4.48
CA SER A 112 16.93 11.87 5.76
C SER A 112 15.40 12.01 5.69
N SER A 113 14.82 12.12 4.49
CA SER A 113 13.38 12.24 4.28
C SER A 113 12.74 10.89 3.93
N TYR A 114 11.77 10.47 4.72
CA TYR A 114 11.09 9.17 4.58
C TYR A 114 9.77 9.14 5.36
N LEU A 115 9.08 8.00 5.33
CA LEU A 115 7.84 7.77 6.06
C LEU A 115 8.04 6.61 7.06
N ARG A 116 7.70 6.86 8.32
CA ARG A 116 7.67 5.86 9.40
C ARG A 116 6.33 5.14 9.42
N THR A 117 6.33 3.82 9.54
CA THR A 117 5.10 3.02 9.68
C THR A 117 4.70 2.82 11.13
N GLN A 118 5.65 2.94 12.06
CA GLN A 118 5.51 2.55 13.47
C GLN A 118 5.26 1.04 13.67
N TYR A 119 5.36 0.25 12.61
CA TYR A 119 5.13 -1.19 12.60
C TYR A 119 6.45 -1.96 12.68
N THR A 120 6.59 -2.73 13.75
CA THR A 120 7.71 -3.65 13.97
C THR A 120 7.20 -5.09 13.80
N PRO A 121 7.67 -5.85 12.77
CA PRO A 121 7.11 -7.16 12.45
C PRO A 121 7.10 -8.15 13.63
N SER A 122 8.15 -8.20 14.45
CA SER A 122 8.21 -9.11 15.61
C SER A 122 7.20 -8.80 16.72
N THR A 123 6.66 -7.59 16.74
CA THR A 123 5.76 -7.11 17.81
C THR A 123 4.34 -6.95 17.30
N ASN A 124 4.18 -6.53 16.05
CA ASN A 124 2.91 -6.12 15.48
C ASN A 124 2.43 -7.06 14.35
N GLY A 125 3.30 -7.94 13.86
CA GLY A 125 2.96 -8.85 12.77
C GLY A 125 1.97 -9.91 13.21
N VAL A 126 0.88 -10.01 12.45
CA VAL A 126 -0.12 -11.07 12.59
C VAL A 126 0.09 -12.09 11.47
N ASN A 127 0.14 -11.61 10.22
CA ASN A 127 0.32 -12.46 9.03
C ASN A 127 1.79 -12.56 8.61
N PHE A 128 2.55 -11.48 8.80
CA PHE A 128 3.99 -11.45 8.61
C PHE A 128 4.65 -12.32 9.69
N THR A 129 5.03 -13.54 9.32
CA THR A 129 5.60 -14.55 10.22
C THR A 129 6.93 -15.06 9.70
N LEU A 130 7.65 -15.83 10.53
CA LEU A 130 9.03 -16.26 10.25
C LEU A 130 9.20 -16.90 8.86
N ASN A 131 8.28 -17.79 8.47
CA ASN A 131 8.37 -18.59 7.24
C ASN A 131 7.33 -18.18 6.18
N SER A 132 6.49 -17.18 6.48
CA SER A 132 5.49 -16.65 5.57
C SER A 132 5.44 -15.14 5.74
N ALA A 133 6.17 -14.42 4.90
CA ALA A 133 6.28 -12.97 4.99
C ALA A 133 6.50 -12.35 3.61
N SER A 134 5.98 -11.15 3.38
CA SER A 134 6.19 -10.39 2.15
C SER A 134 6.23 -8.88 2.36
N ALA A 135 6.89 -8.18 1.44
CA ALA A 135 6.89 -6.74 1.31
C ALA A 135 6.79 -6.36 -0.17
N TRP A 136 6.00 -5.32 -0.48
CA TRP A 136 5.67 -4.92 -1.85
C TRP A 136 5.71 -3.41 -2.00
N ALA A 137 6.23 -2.92 -3.13
CA ALA A 137 6.23 -1.50 -3.48
C ALA A 137 5.81 -1.28 -4.93
N TRP A 138 5.08 -0.19 -5.18
CA TRP A 138 4.95 0.38 -6.52
C TRP A 138 5.83 1.62 -6.64
N SER A 139 6.73 1.65 -7.62
CA SER A 139 7.52 2.83 -7.94
C SER A 139 7.18 3.43 -9.30
N ARG A 140 7.28 4.75 -9.36
CA ARG A 140 6.99 5.60 -10.53
C ARG A 140 8.22 6.18 -11.19
N THR A 141 9.39 5.96 -10.59
CA THR A 141 10.64 6.59 -11.01
C THR A 141 11.59 5.50 -11.46
N ASN A 142 12.04 5.54 -12.71
CA ASN A 142 13.15 4.70 -13.14
C ASN A 142 14.48 5.35 -12.69
N LEU A 143 15.10 4.79 -11.66
CA LEU A 143 16.35 5.30 -11.12
C LEU A 143 17.12 4.19 -10.42
N ALA A 144 18.37 3.98 -10.84
CA ALA A 144 19.33 3.20 -10.07
C ALA A 144 19.79 4.00 -8.85
N SER A 145 19.61 3.44 -7.65
CA SER A 145 19.99 4.11 -6.40
C SER A 145 20.42 3.09 -5.35
N ALA A 146 21.38 3.45 -4.50
CA ALA A 146 21.79 2.60 -3.38
C ALA A 146 20.75 2.55 -2.24
N GLY A 147 19.78 3.47 -2.26
CA GLY A 147 18.72 3.59 -1.28
C GLY A 147 17.62 2.55 -1.42
N ALA A 148 17.25 1.90 -0.31
CA ALA A 148 16.10 1.03 -0.22
C ALA A 148 14.80 1.82 -0.30
N ASP A 149 13.79 1.23 -0.94
CA ASP A 149 12.47 1.85 -1.05
C ASP A 149 11.63 1.58 0.18
N LEU A 150 11.74 0.38 0.72
CA LEU A 150 10.92 -0.10 1.83
C LEU A 150 11.75 -0.93 2.82
N GLY A 151 11.37 -0.85 4.09
CA GLY A 151 11.59 -1.89 5.09
C GLY A 151 12.64 -1.55 6.16
N ASN A 152 13.52 -2.51 6.42
CA ASN A 152 14.57 -2.49 7.44
C ASN A 152 15.81 -3.25 6.94
N ALA A 153 16.97 -2.60 7.05
CA ALA A 153 18.27 -3.15 6.65
C ALA A 153 19.08 -3.76 7.83
N THR A 154 18.59 -3.64 9.07
CA THR A 154 19.18 -4.26 10.26
C THR A 154 18.82 -5.73 10.35
N ALA A 155 19.78 -6.62 10.61
CA ALA A 155 19.49 -8.04 10.77
C ALA A 155 18.57 -8.32 11.99
N PRO A 156 17.53 -9.17 11.86
CA PRO A 156 17.03 -9.82 10.64
C PRO A 156 16.38 -8.82 9.68
N ARG A 157 16.83 -8.85 8.42
CA ARG A 157 16.46 -7.87 7.40
C ARG A 157 15.13 -8.22 6.74
N ALA A 158 14.38 -7.18 6.41
CA ALA A 158 13.23 -7.23 5.51
C ALA A 158 13.21 -5.93 4.73
N PHE A 159 13.74 -5.91 3.51
CA PHE A 159 13.83 -4.69 2.71
C PHE A 159 13.65 -4.98 1.23
N LEU A 160 13.36 -3.93 0.47
CA LEU A 160 13.13 -4.01 -0.96
C LEU A 160 13.67 -2.77 -1.67
N THR A 161 14.36 -2.99 -2.78
CA THR A 161 14.94 -1.98 -3.66
C THR A 161 14.65 -2.36 -5.10
N GLY A 162 13.72 -1.65 -5.74
CA GLY A 162 13.32 -1.88 -7.14
C GLY A 162 14.47 -1.84 -8.15
N ARG A 163 15.50 -1.01 -7.93
CA ARG A 163 16.75 -1.01 -8.72
C ARG A 163 17.89 -0.40 -7.92
N ASN A 164 18.88 -1.23 -7.58
CA ASN A 164 20.09 -0.80 -6.88
C ASN A 164 21.09 -0.13 -7.84
N GLY A 165 22.21 0.38 -7.31
CA GLY A 165 23.29 1.00 -8.12
C GLY A 165 24.00 0.07 -9.11
N SER A 166 23.75 -1.24 -9.04
CA SER A 166 24.29 -2.27 -9.94
C SER A 166 23.23 -2.79 -10.92
N ASP A 167 22.14 -2.07 -11.12
CA ASP A 167 21.03 -2.45 -11.99
C ASP A 167 20.38 -3.79 -11.61
N GLN A 168 20.08 -3.96 -10.32
CA GLN A 168 19.38 -5.13 -9.82
C GLN A 168 18.16 -4.75 -8.99
N LEU A 169 17.05 -5.45 -9.20
CA LEU A 169 16.00 -5.56 -8.20
C LEU A 169 16.57 -6.40 -7.06
N GLN A 170 16.52 -5.88 -5.84
CA GLN A 170 17.10 -6.51 -4.66
C GLN A 170 16.10 -6.52 -3.51
N GLY A 171 16.08 -7.60 -2.74
CA GLY A 171 15.33 -7.64 -1.51
C GLY A 171 15.88 -8.64 -0.53
N ASP A 172 15.32 -8.61 0.67
CA ASP A 172 15.55 -9.62 1.69
C ASP A 172 14.31 -9.77 2.57
N MET A 173 14.16 -10.92 3.24
CA MET A 173 13.00 -11.22 4.08
C MET A 173 13.39 -12.20 5.20
N ASN A 174 13.17 -11.81 6.45
CA ASN A 174 13.48 -12.56 7.68
C ASN A 174 14.85 -13.23 7.64
N ASN A 175 15.89 -12.46 7.32
CA ASN A 175 17.23 -13.00 7.12
C ASN A 175 18.27 -12.25 7.97
N ALA A 176 18.97 -12.98 8.83
CA ALA A 176 20.09 -12.44 9.60
C ALA A 176 21.43 -12.47 8.84
N ALA A 177 21.53 -13.25 7.76
CA ALA A 177 22.74 -13.29 6.94
C ALA A 177 22.83 -12.08 6.00
N ALA A 178 24.05 -11.65 5.66
CA ALA A 178 24.31 -10.59 4.67
C ALA A 178 24.11 -11.07 3.21
N SER A 179 23.08 -11.88 2.94
CA SER A 179 22.83 -12.54 1.64
C SER A 179 21.47 -12.15 1.06
N SER A 180 21.39 -10.99 0.43
CA SER A 180 20.18 -10.52 -0.25
C SER A 180 19.92 -11.33 -1.52
N ILE A 181 18.65 -11.49 -1.89
CA ILE A 181 18.26 -11.99 -3.21
C ILE A 181 18.29 -10.81 -4.20
N SER A 182 18.81 -11.03 -5.40
CA SER A 182 18.84 -10.02 -6.45
C SER A 182 18.69 -10.62 -7.85
N THR A 183 18.23 -9.81 -8.79
CA THR A 183 18.10 -10.17 -10.21
C THR A 183 18.29 -8.91 -11.06
N ALA A 184 18.77 -9.05 -12.30
CA ALA A 184 18.99 -7.91 -13.17
C ALA A 184 17.69 -7.14 -13.42
N ASN A 185 17.75 -5.81 -13.27
CA ASN A 185 16.63 -4.92 -13.55
C ASN A 185 17.14 -3.53 -13.97
N THR A 186 16.83 -3.12 -15.19
CA THR A 186 17.16 -1.79 -15.73
C THR A 186 15.97 -0.85 -15.71
N ASN A 187 14.84 -1.25 -15.13
CA ASN A 187 13.64 -0.41 -14.99
C ASN A 187 12.95 -0.60 -13.64
N SER A 188 13.06 0.39 -12.74
CA SER A 188 12.38 0.34 -11.44
C SER A 188 10.92 0.78 -11.45
N ILE A 189 10.33 1.13 -12.61
CA ILE A 189 8.91 1.48 -12.69
C ILE A 189 8.07 0.21 -12.60
N GLY A 190 7.04 0.24 -11.76
CA GLY A 190 6.06 -0.82 -11.62
C GLY A 190 6.01 -1.40 -10.20
N PHE A 191 5.39 -2.58 -10.10
CA PHE A 191 5.12 -3.24 -8.84
C PHE A 191 6.12 -4.36 -8.59
N TYR A 192 6.93 -4.24 -7.55
CA TYR A 192 7.89 -5.27 -7.19
C TYR A 192 7.69 -5.72 -5.76
N GLY A 193 8.12 -6.95 -5.49
CA GLY A 193 7.94 -7.57 -4.19
C GLY A 193 9.03 -8.57 -3.86
N VAL A 194 9.23 -8.76 -2.57
CA VAL A 194 10.02 -9.85 -2.01
C VAL A 194 9.14 -10.62 -1.04
N GLN A 195 9.25 -11.94 -1.06
CA GLN A 195 8.57 -12.79 -0.10
C GLN A 195 9.39 -14.00 0.31
N ARG A 196 9.14 -14.45 1.52
CA ARG A 196 9.58 -15.73 2.08
C ARG A 196 8.38 -16.65 2.18
N ARG A 197 8.48 -17.81 1.55
CA ARG A 197 7.39 -18.82 1.44
C ARG A 197 7.64 -20.08 2.26
N GLY A 198 8.81 -20.15 2.88
CA GLY A 198 9.25 -21.24 3.74
C GLY A 198 10.58 -20.87 4.41
N SER A 199 11.08 -21.77 5.25
CA SER A 199 12.30 -21.52 6.03
C SER A 199 13.51 -21.21 5.18
N ALA A 200 13.61 -21.74 3.97
CA ALA A 200 14.73 -21.50 3.06
C ALA A 200 14.30 -21.05 1.64
N ASP A 201 13.08 -20.57 1.45
CA ASP A 201 12.55 -20.17 0.13
C ASP A 201 12.21 -18.68 0.08
N ARG A 202 13.04 -17.90 -0.63
CA ARG A 202 12.80 -16.47 -0.90
C ARG A 202 12.66 -16.23 -2.40
N ARG A 203 11.78 -15.29 -2.76
CA ARG A 203 11.42 -14.97 -4.14
C ARG A 203 11.32 -13.47 -4.36
N LEU A 204 11.69 -13.02 -5.57
CA LEU A 204 11.48 -11.67 -6.06
C LEU A 204 10.45 -11.68 -7.19
N PHE A 205 9.62 -10.64 -7.22
CA PHE A 205 8.58 -10.43 -8.21
C PHE A 205 8.67 -9.04 -8.81
N LEU A 206 8.30 -8.94 -10.09
CA LEU A 206 8.10 -7.69 -10.81
C LEU A 206 6.85 -7.84 -11.69
N ASN A 207 5.90 -6.93 -11.54
CA ASN A 207 4.63 -6.88 -12.27
C ASN A 207 3.89 -8.22 -12.27
N GLY A 208 3.81 -8.85 -11.10
CA GLY A 208 3.12 -10.13 -10.90
C GLY A 208 3.90 -11.37 -11.35
N ALA A 209 5.04 -11.20 -12.03
CA ALA A 209 5.89 -12.31 -12.47
C ALA A 209 7.05 -12.54 -11.50
N GLN A 210 7.41 -13.80 -11.24
CA GLN A 210 8.60 -14.13 -10.47
C GLN A 210 9.85 -13.87 -11.31
N VAL A 211 10.78 -13.07 -10.79
CA VAL A 211 12.02 -12.66 -11.49
C VAL A 211 13.29 -13.06 -10.76
N GLY A 212 13.18 -13.57 -9.54
CA GLY A 212 14.33 -14.08 -8.78
C GLY A 212 13.93 -15.16 -7.78
N THR A 213 14.86 -16.07 -7.49
CA THR A 213 14.75 -17.06 -6.42
C THR A 213 16.07 -17.21 -5.67
N ALA A 214 15.98 -17.48 -4.37
CA ALA A 214 17.10 -17.91 -3.56
C ALA A 214 16.64 -19.04 -2.63
N SER A 215 17.35 -20.17 -2.69
CA SER A 215 17.16 -21.32 -1.81
C SER A 215 18.34 -21.45 -0.83
N GLY A 216 18.13 -22.14 0.30
CA GLY A 216 19.20 -22.53 1.23
C GLY A 216 19.57 -21.53 2.32
N VAL A 217 19.07 -20.29 2.27
CA VAL A 217 19.24 -19.31 3.36
C VAL A 217 18.08 -19.41 4.35
N VAL A 218 18.36 -20.03 5.49
CA VAL A 218 17.36 -20.33 6.53
C VAL A 218 16.97 -19.06 7.30
N SER A 219 15.68 -18.87 7.52
CA SER A 219 15.15 -17.82 8.41
C SER A 219 15.56 -18.07 9.86
N THR A 220 15.99 -17.04 10.57
CA THR A 220 16.41 -17.15 11.98
C THR A 220 15.41 -16.54 12.95
N SER A 221 14.88 -15.36 12.61
CA SER A 221 13.90 -14.63 13.41
C SER A 221 13.18 -13.59 12.55
N VAL A 222 12.06 -13.09 13.07
CA VAL A 222 11.29 -12.00 12.47
C VAL A 222 11.98 -10.66 12.78
N PRO A 223 12.05 -9.70 11.82
CA PRO A 223 12.62 -8.39 12.04
C PRO A 223 12.06 -7.70 13.29
N SER A 224 12.97 -7.26 14.16
CA SER A 224 12.67 -6.59 15.44
C SER A 224 12.75 -5.08 15.36
N VAL A 225 12.80 -4.54 14.14
CA VAL A 225 12.99 -3.13 13.86
C VAL A 225 11.86 -2.64 12.95
N GLU A 226 11.44 -1.39 13.17
CA GLU A 226 10.35 -0.76 12.44
C GLU A 226 10.61 -0.75 10.93
N GLN A 227 9.58 -0.99 10.12
CA GLN A 227 9.66 -0.88 8.67
C GLN A 227 9.41 0.56 8.21
N TRP A 228 10.15 1.08 7.22
CA TRP A 228 9.92 2.41 6.65
C TRP A 228 9.46 2.36 5.19
N VAL A 229 8.88 3.46 4.71
CA VAL A 229 8.60 3.72 3.29
C VAL A 229 9.49 4.87 2.82
N CYS A 230 9.98 4.81 1.58
CA CYS A 230 11.07 5.64 1.03
C CYS A 230 12.42 5.46 1.74
N ALA A 231 12.60 4.40 2.51
CA ALA A 231 13.84 4.08 3.23
C ALA A 231 13.79 2.66 3.82
N ALA A 232 14.92 2.22 4.36
CA ALA A 232 15.01 1.11 5.31
C ALA A 232 15.70 1.56 6.61
N ASN A 233 15.02 1.33 7.76
CA ASN A 233 15.21 1.84 9.13
C ASN A 233 16.57 2.39 9.63
N ALA A 234 17.72 1.97 9.12
CA ALA A 234 18.98 2.21 9.81
C ALA A 234 20.00 3.07 9.04
N THR A 235 20.06 3.01 7.70
CA THR A 235 21.14 3.68 6.93
C THR A 235 20.85 3.82 5.43
N SER A 236 19.67 3.43 4.96
CA SER A 236 19.38 3.35 3.52
C SER A 236 18.14 4.17 3.19
N PHE A 237 18.31 5.20 2.37
CA PHE A 237 17.26 6.18 2.09
C PHE A 237 16.98 6.21 0.59
N GLY A 238 15.73 5.95 0.22
CA GLY A 238 15.28 5.92 -1.16
C GLY A 238 15.11 7.32 -1.75
N THR A 239 15.24 7.40 -3.07
CA THR A 239 15.00 8.59 -3.90
C THR A 239 13.88 8.38 -4.91
N ARG A 240 13.27 7.19 -4.94
CA ARG A 240 12.22 6.84 -5.87
C ARG A 240 10.85 7.22 -5.31
N GLN A 241 9.96 7.65 -6.19
CA GLN A 241 8.57 7.95 -5.82
C GLN A 241 7.81 6.64 -5.62
N ILE A 242 7.26 6.44 -4.42
CA ILE A 242 6.51 5.25 -4.00
C ILE A 242 5.03 5.59 -3.95
N SER A 243 4.23 4.80 -4.69
CA SER A 243 2.78 4.96 -4.85
C SER A 243 1.95 3.95 -4.07
N VAL A 244 2.53 2.80 -3.76
CA VAL A 244 1.91 1.73 -2.97
C VAL A 244 2.99 1.07 -2.13
N ALA A 245 2.67 0.70 -0.89
CA ALA A 245 3.51 -0.12 -0.03
C ALA A 245 2.65 -1.12 0.75
N ALA A 246 3.12 -2.37 0.91
CA ALA A 246 2.38 -3.39 1.64
C ALA A 246 3.31 -4.37 2.37
N TRP A 247 2.83 -4.91 3.49
CA TRP A 247 3.48 -5.99 4.24
C TRP A 247 2.45 -7.00 4.73
N GLY A 248 2.84 -8.26 4.84
CA GLY A 248 1.98 -9.33 5.36
C GLY A 248 2.61 -10.71 5.22
N ALA A 249 1.76 -11.74 5.16
CA ALA A 249 2.16 -13.12 4.85
C ALA A 249 2.73 -13.25 3.44
N SER A 250 3.29 -14.43 3.13
CA SER A 250 3.58 -14.83 1.75
C SER A 250 2.28 -14.83 0.93
N LEU A 251 2.34 -14.29 -0.28
CA LEU A 251 1.23 -14.26 -1.25
C LEU A 251 1.43 -15.33 -2.33
N SER A 252 1.93 -16.50 -1.94
CA SER A 252 2.26 -17.61 -2.84
C SER A 252 1.09 -17.94 -3.77
N GLY A 253 1.24 -17.72 -5.08
CA GLY A 253 0.21 -17.97 -6.09
C GLY A 253 -0.83 -16.85 -6.25
N LEU A 254 -0.70 -15.74 -5.51
CA LEU A 254 -1.58 -14.57 -5.56
C LEU A 254 -0.87 -13.33 -6.13
N GLU A 255 0.38 -13.46 -6.58
CA GLU A 255 1.24 -12.32 -6.94
C GLU A 255 0.72 -11.58 -8.18
N SER A 256 0.26 -12.30 -9.19
CA SER A 256 -0.36 -11.72 -10.39
C SER A 256 -1.70 -11.06 -10.07
N SER A 257 -2.52 -11.68 -9.21
CA SER A 257 -3.78 -11.10 -8.74
C SER A 257 -3.55 -9.81 -7.97
N PHE A 258 -2.52 -9.75 -7.13
CA PHE A 258 -2.19 -8.53 -6.40
C PHE A 258 -1.75 -7.41 -7.34
N TYR A 259 -0.83 -7.73 -8.26
CA TYR A 259 -0.39 -6.79 -9.28
C TYR A 259 -1.57 -6.25 -10.10
N ASN A 260 -2.45 -7.11 -10.61
CA ASN A 260 -3.57 -6.70 -11.46
C ASN A 260 -4.57 -5.82 -10.71
N ALA A 261 -4.89 -6.13 -9.45
CA ALA A 261 -5.78 -5.32 -8.63
C ALA A 261 -5.19 -3.92 -8.41
N VAL A 262 -3.91 -3.84 -8.04
CA VAL A 262 -3.21 -2.57 -7.83
C VAL A 262 -3.07 -1.80 -9.14
N LEU A 263 -2.64 -2.43 -10.23
CA LEU A 263 -2.51 -1.82 -11.55
C LEU A 263 -3.83 -1.18 -12.00
N THR A 264 -4.95 -1.90 -11.85
CA THR A 264 -6.28 -1.40 -12.22
C THR A 264 -6.61 -0.10 -11.48
N TYR A 265 -6.33 -0.05 -10.17
CA TYR A 265 -6.51 1.18 -9.39
C TYR A 265 -5.57 2.29 -9.87
N MET A 266 -4.28 1.99 -10.01
CA MET A 266 -3.25 2.96 -10.41
C MET A 266 -3.53 3.58 -11.78
N GLN A 267 -3.97 2.80 -12.76
CA GLN A 267 -4.38 3.31 -14.07
C GLN A 267 -5.61 4.21 -13.96
N ALA A 268 -6.62 3.82 -13.17
CA ALA A 268 -7.85 4.58 -13.01
C ALA A 268 -7.66 5.95 -12.35
N ILE A 269 -6.57 6.13 -11.58
CA ILE A 269 -6.22 7.40 -10.93
C ILE A 269 -5.16 8.19 -11.71
N GLY A 270 -4.74 7.72 -12.88
CA GLY A 270 -3.72 8.37 -13.72
C GLY A 270 -2.29 8.23 -13.21
N ALA A 271 -2.00 7.16 -12.48
CA ALA A 271 -0.79 6.99 -11.68
C ALA A 271 0.09 5.78 -12.07
N SER A 272 -0.22 5.07 -13.16
CA SER A 272 0.51 3.88 -13.61
C SER A 272 1.85 4.19 -14.26
#